data_AF-A0A6I9PPZ7-F1
#
_entry.id   AF-A0A6I9PPZ7-F1
#
_cell.length_a   1.000
_cell.length_b   1.000
_cell.length_c   1.000
_cell.angle_alpha   90.00
_cell.angle_beta   90.00
_cell.angle_gamma   90.00
#
_symmetry.space_group_name_H-M   'P 1'
#
loop_
_entity.id
_entity.type
_entity.pdbx_description
1 polymer ?
#
loop_
_entity_poly.entity_id
_entity_poly.type
_entity_poly.pdbx_seq_one_letter_code
_entity_poly.pdbx_strand_id
1 'polypeptide(L)'
;MDMEPLDVEALNFTVEAATGQPLCEAWRESAEGSVFHLANILLFLGFMGGSGFYGLLYLFTFLTLGFFCSTLWAWGDPCTTDSFLWSFALFGVCLGQVLHVSYRLRSVSLSEDFQELYNCMFKKLGVSLTHFGKIVTCCEGDIHTLERDQCFAVEGKTAIDKLSVLLSGR
;
A
#
# COMPACT_ATOMS: atom_id res chain seq x y z
N MET A 1 -34.62 28.93 -62.62
CA MET A 1 -34.22 27.76 -61.80
C MET A 1 -32.72 27.86 -61.72
N ASP A 2 -32.32 28.80 -60.88
CA ASP A 2 -30.96 29.26 -60.77
C ASP A 2 -30.34 28.43 -59.66
N MET A 3 -29.31 27.67 -60.03
CA MET A 3 -28.56 26.84 -59.10
C MET A 3 -27.78 27.78 -58.18
N GLU A 4 -28.24 27.93 -56.95
CA GLU A 4 -27.51 28.62 -55.90
C GLU A 4 -26.08 28.05 -55.83
N PRO A 5 -25.04 28.89 -55.91
CA PRO A 5 -23.67 28.41 -55.81
C PRO A 5 -23.47 27.83 -54.41
N LEU A 6 -22.98 26.59 -54.34
CA LEU A 6 -22.63 25.96 -53.08
C LEU A 6 -21.53 26.80 -52.42
N ASP A 7 -21.81 27.33 -51.23
CA ASP A 7 -20.88 28.13 -50.44
C ASP A 7 -19.72 27.25 -49.97
N VAL A 8 -18.66 27.19 -50.77
CA VAL A 8 -17.43 26.43 -50.46
C VAL A 8 -16.72 26.95 -49.21
N GLU A 9 -17.03 28.17 -48.76
CA GLU A 9 -16.55 28.75 -47.51
C GLU A 9 -17.27 28.15 -46.28
N ALA A 10 -18.54 27.76 -46.40
CA ALA A 10 -19.30 27.12 -45.32
C ALA A 10 -18.88 25.65 -45.07
N LEU A 11 -18.21 25.03 -46.05
CA LEU A 11 -17.66 23.67 -45.94
C LEU A 11 -16.20 23.64 -45.48
N ASN A 12 -15.61 24.80 -45.14
CA ASN A 12 -14.26 24.86 -44.63
C ASN A 12 -14.19 24.47 -43.14
N PHE A 13 -14.47 23.19 -42.86
CA PHE A 13 -14.32 22.56 -41.54
C PHE A 13 -12.89 22.62 -40.98
N THR A 14 -11.90 23.08 -41.77
CA THR A 14 -10.53 23.28 -41.29
C THR A 14 -10.35 24.59 -40.51
N VAL A 15 -11.25 25.58 -40.67
CA VAL A 15 -11.18 26.86 -39.94
C VAL A 15 -11.81 26.76 -38.56
N GLU A 16 -12.84 25.92 -38.37
CA GLU A 16 -13.39 25.61 -37.04
C GLU A 16 -12.50 24.68 -36.21
N ALA A 17 -11.43 24.13 -36.79
CA ALA A 17 -10.38 23.44 -36.04
C ALA A 17 -9.34 24.40 -35.45
N ALA A 18 -9.36 25.70 -35.81
CA ALA A 18 -8.40 26.70 -35.33
C ALA A 18 -8.92 27.54 -34.14
N THR A 19 -10.15 27.33 -33.68
CA THR A 19 -10.72 27.98 -32.47
C THR A 19 -10.85 27.01 -31.28
N GLY A 20 -10.34 25.79 -31.41
CA GLY A 20 -10.41 24.75 -30.39
C GLY A 20 -9.11 24.60 -29.59
N GLN A 21 -9.15 25.10 -28.36
CA GLN A 21 -8.20 24.90 -27.25
C GLN A 21 -6.97 25.82 -27.24
N PRO A 22 -6.83 26.73 -26.25
CA PRO A 22 -5.50 27.15 -25.83
C PRO A 22 -4.85 25.93 -25.17
N LEU A 23 -4.23 25.07 -25.98
CA LEU A 23 -3.51 23.90 -25.51
C LEU A 23 -2.20 24.37 -24.86
N CYS A 24 -2.27 24.70 -23.56
CA CYS A 24 -1.11 24.80 -22.68
C CYS A 24 0.12 25.47 -23.34
N GLU A 25 -0.07 26.67 -23.88
CA GLU A 25 0.90 27.39 -24.72
C GLU A 25 2.22 27.72 -24.00
N ALA A 26 2.22 27.73 -22.66
CA ALA A 26 3.42 27.98 -21.87
C ALA A 26 3.39 27.23 -20.54
N TRP A 27 4.52 26.61 -20.19
CA TRP A 27 4.78 26.17 -18.82
C TRP A 27 4.75 27.37 -17.88
N ARG A 28 4.17 27.21 -16.69
CA ARG A 28 4.12 28.28 -15.70
C ARG A 28 5.55 28.70 -15.33
N GLU A 29 5.84 30.00 -15.32
CA GLU A 29 7.12 30.59 -14.89
C GLU A 29 7.51 30.20 -13.44
N SER A 30 6.60 29.59 -12.69
CA SER A 30 6.82 29.02 -11.35
C SER A 30 6.28 27.60 -11.25
N ALA A 31 6.55 26.79 -12.27
CA ALA A 31 6.28 25.35 -12.24
C ALA A 31 7.14 24.65 -11.16
N GLU A 32 8.32 25.18 -10.87
CA GLU A 32 9.27 24.65 -9.88
C GLU A 32 8.92 25.11 -8.44
N GLY A 33 7.76 24.67 -7.94
CA GLY A 33 7.35 24.92 -6.56
C GLY A 33 8.14 24.09 -5.54
N SER A 34 8.12 24.47 -4.26
CA SER A 34 8.80 23.70 -3.19
C SER A 34 8.34 22.24 -3.11
N VAL A 35 7.06 21.97 -3.42
CA VAL A 35 6.50 20.61 -3.47
C VAL A 35 7.14 19.76 -4.56
N PHE A 36 7.48 20.36 -5.71
CA PHE A 36 8.15 19.68 -6.81
C PHE A 36 9.57 19.25 -6.41
N HIS A 37 10.34 20.14 -5.78
CA HIS A 37 11.67 19.77 -5.28
C HIS A 37 11.60 18.72 -4.17
N LEU A 38 10.65 18.85 -3.24
CA LEU A 38 10.44 17.85 -2.19
C LEU A 38 10.13 16.48 -2.78
N ALA A 39 9.25 16.40 -3.79
CA ALA A 39 8.93 15.17 -4.49
C ALA A 39 10.18 14.51 -5.07
N ASN A 40 11.02 15.27 -5.78
CA ASN A 40 12.25 14.76 -6.39
C ASN A 40 13.28 14.29 -5.35
N ILE A 41 13.43 15.01 -4.24
CA ILE A 41 14.32 14.59 -3.14
C ILE A 41 13.84 13.26 -2.55
N LEU A 42 12.54 13.11 -2.32
CA LEU A 42 11.97 11.88 -1.79
C LEU A 42 12.11 10.70 -2.75
N LEU A 43 11.88 10.93 -4.05
CA LEU A 43 12.11 9.92 -5.08
C LEU A 43 13.57 9.49 -5.11
N PHE A 44 14.51 10.44 -5.09
CA PHE A 44 15.94 10.16 -5.04
C PHE A 44 16.31 9.32 -3.81
N LEU A 45 15.84 9.70 -2.62
CA LEU A 45 16.04 8.92 -1.40
C LEU A 45 15.45 7.52 -1.50
N GLY A 46 14.26 7.36 -2.10
CA GLY A 46 13.65 6.06 -2.33
C GLY A 46 14.52 5.14 -3.19
N PHE A 47 15.11 5.66 -4.26
CA PHE A 47 16.00 4.90 -5.12
C PHE A 47 17.37 4.58 -4.49
N MET A 48 17.76 5.27 -3.41
CA MET A 48 18.95 4.92 -2.62
C MET A 48 18.70 3.75 -1.64
N GLY A 49 17.51 3.15 -1.66
CA GLY A 49 17.16 2.01 -0.81
C GLY A 49 18.09 0.81 -1.00
N GLY A 50 18.44 0.15 0.11
CA GLY A 50 19.27 -1.06 0.14
C GLY A 50 18.51 -2.35 -0.19
N SER A 51 19.20 -3.48 -0.12
CA SER A 51 18.62 -4.82 -0.33
C SER A 51 17.94 -5.38 0.93
N GLY A 52 16.94 -6.25 0.76
CA GLY A 52 16.21 -6.95 1.83
C GLY A 52 14.82 -6.38 2.13
N PHE A 53 14.08 -7.01 3.05
CA PHE A 53 12.69 -6.64 3.37
C PHE A 53 12.56 -5.21 3.93
N TYR A 54 13.45 -4.82 4.85
CA TYR A 54 13.48 -3.46 5.40
C TYR A 54 13.90 -2.42 4.34
N GLY A 55 14.82 -2.79 3.44
CA GLY A 55 15.21 -1.95 2.29
C GLY A 55 14.05 -1.74 1.31
N LEU A 56 13.26 -2.79 1.06
CA LEU A 56 12.07 -2.73 0.20
C LEU A 56 10.97 -1.85 0.81
N LEU A 57 10.74 -1.94 2.12
CA LEU A 57 9.83 -1.04 2.83
C LEU A 57 10.31 0.41 2.77
N TYR A 58 11.58 0.65 3.03
CA TYR A 58 12.19 1.98 2.91
C TYR A 58 11.96 2.56 1.51
N LEU A 59 12.34 1.81 0.47
CA LEU A 59 12.20 2.20 -0.93
C LEU A 59 10.75 2.56 -1.28
N PHE A 60 9.80 1.65 -1.01
CA PHE A 60 8.41 1.91 -1.39
C PHE A 60 7.76 3.02 -0.54
N THR A 61 8.18 3.21 0.71
CA THR A 61 7.65 4.30 1.55
C THR A 61 8.07 5.67 1.01
N PHE A 62 9.36 5.84 0.69
CA PHE A 62 9.86 7.09 0.11
C PHE A 62 9.30 7.35 -1.29
N LEU A 63 9.19 6.32 -2.13
CA LEU A 63 8.53 6.43 -3.43
C LEU A 63 7.06 6.82 -3.29
N THR A 64 6.32 6.22 -2.35
CA THR A 64 4.92 6.58 -2.09
C THR A 64 4.79 8.05 -1.72
N LEU A 65 5.64 8.55 -0.81
CA LEU A 65 5.60 9.96 -0.42
C LEU A 65 6.03 10.90 -1.57
N GLY A 66 7.03 10.51 -2.36
CA GLY A 66 7.47 11.26 -3.54
C GLY A 66 6.39 11.36 -4.63
N PHE A 67 5.73 10.25 -4.97
CA PHE A 67 4.62 10.25 -5.93
C PHE A 67 3.38 10.96 -5.40
N PHE A 68 3.13 10.91 -4.08
CA PHE A 68 2.08 11.72 -3.45
C PHE A 68 2.34 13.22 -3.62
N CYS A 69 3.56 13.69 -3.31
CA CYS A 69 3.94 15.08 -3.54
C CYS A 69 3.87 15.47 -5.03
N SER A 70 4.28 14.57 -5.94
CA SER A 70 4.18 14.78 -7.40
C SER A 70 2.72 14.92 -7.85
N THR A 71 1.83 14.10 -7.29
CA THR A 71 0.39 14.15 -7.55
C THR A 71 -0.22 15.46 -7.06
N LEU A 72 0.13 15.91 -5.85
CA LEU A 72 -0.32 17.20 -5.30
C LEU A 72 0.17 18.37 -6.14
N TRP A 73 1.40 18.30 -6.66
CA TRP A 73 1.93 19.31 -7.56
C TRP A 73 1.17 19.33 -8.90
N ALA A 74 0.94 18.17 -9.51
CA ALA A 74 0.23 18.05 -10.79
C ALA A 74 -1.27 18.37 -10.69
N TRP A 75 -1.88 18.24 -9.51
CA TRP A 75 -3.28 18.64 -9.29
C TRP A 75 -3.53 20.13 -9.52
N GLY A 76 -2.49 20.97 -9.38
CA GLY A 76 -2.62 22.42 -9.47
C GLY A 76 -2.98 22.97 -10.85
N ASP A 77 -2.76 22.21 -11.93
CA ASP A 77 -2.92 22.68 -13.30
C ASP A 77 -3.63 21.64 -14.20
N PRO A 78 -4.72 21.99 -14.89
CA PRO A 78 -5.43 21.06 -15.78
C PRO A 78 -4.58 20.63 -16.99
N CYS A 79 -3.55 21.41 -17.33
CA CYS A 79 -2.59 21.12 -18.39
C CYS A 79 -1.68 19.92 -18.13
N THR A 80 -1.52 19.48 -16.88
CA THR A 80 -0.63 18.37 -16.50
C THR A 80 -1.42 17.10 -16.17
N THR A 81 -2.61 16.94 -16.76
CA THR A 81 -3.52 15.81 -16.50
C THR A 81 -2.83 14.45 -16.69
N ASP A 82 -2.02 14.29 -17.73
CA ASP A 82 -1.26 13.05 -17.96
C ASP A 82 -0.25 12.77 -16.83
N SER A 83 0.53 13.77 -16.43
CA SER A 83 1.48 13.66 -15.31
C SER A 83 0.80 13.38 -13.97
N PHE A 84 -0.38 13.96 -13.74
CA PHE A 84 -1.21 13.65 -12.57
C PHE A 84 -1.65 12.19 -12.58
N LEU A 85 -2.17 11.69 -13.70
CA LEU A 85 -2.69 10.33 -13.81
C LEU A 85 -1.59 9.29 -13.58
N TRP A 86 -0.43 9.47 -14.19
CA TRP A 86 0.72 8.60 -13.98
C TRP A 86 1.25 8.65 -12.55
N SER A 87 1.36 9.85 -11.96
CA SER A 87 1.82 10.02 -10.57
C SER A 87 0.87 9.34 -9.58
N PHE A 88 -0.44 9.48 -9.80
CA PHE A 88 -1.46 8.86 -8.95
C PHE A 88 -1.46 7.33 -9.08
N ALA A 89 -1.34 6.81 -10.30
CA ALA A 89 -1.23 5.37 -10.54
C ALA A 89 0.00 4.78 -9.83
N LEU A 90 1.17 5.43 -9.97
CA LEU A 90 2.41 5.01 -9.33
C LEU A 90 2.34 5.11 -7.80
N PHE A 91 1.70 6.15 -7.27
CA PHE A 91 1.39 6.27 -5.84
C PHE A 91 0.57 5.07 -5.35
N GLY A 92 -0.50 4.72 -6.05
CA GLY A 92 -1.35 3.57 -5.70
C GLY A 92 -0.59 2.25 -5.73
N VAL A 93 0.25 2.03 -6.74
CA VAL A 93 1.10 0.83 -6.84
C VAL A 93 2.10 0.77 -5.67
N CYS A 94 2.80 1.87 -5.38
CA CYS A 94 3.78 1.91 -4.30
C CYS A 94 3.11 1.71 -2.93
N LEU A 95 1.96 2.34 -2.70
CA LEU A 95 1.18 2.16 -1.47
C LEU A 95 0.73 0.70 -1.30
N GLY A 96 0.24 0.08 -2.37
CA GLY A 96 -0.10 -1.35 -2.36
C GLY A 96 1.09 -2.23 -2.01
N GLN A 97 2.28 -1.93 -2.53
CA GLN A 97 3.52 -2.64 -2.17
C GLN A 97 3.91 -2.42 -0.71
N VAL A 98 3.84 -1.19 -0.19
CA VAL A 98 4.07 -0.91 1.24
C VAL A 98 3.13 -1.74 2.10
N LEU A 99 1.83 -1.74 1.80
CA LEU A 99 0.83 -2.50 2.55
C LEU A 99 1.09 -4.01 2.46
N HIS A 100 1.37 -4.54 1.27
CA HIS A 100 1.67 -5.96 1.07
C HIS A 100 2.93 -6.39 1.82
N VAL A 101 4.03 -5.66 1.68
CA VAL A 101 5.29 -5.97 2.36
C VAL A 101 5.14 -5.78 3.87
N SER A 102 4.42 -4.77 4.33
CA SER A 102 4.15 -4.56 5.77
C SER A 102 3.28 -5.68 6.34
N TYR A 103 2.28 -6.15 5.61
CA TYR A 103 1.46 -7.29 6.01
C TYR A 103 2.30 -8.57 6.09
N ARG A 104 3.17 -8.81 5.10
CA ARG A 104 4.10 -9.94 5.10
C ARG A 104 5.10 -9.84 6.25
N LEU A 105 5.69 -8.67 6.48
CA LEU A 105 6.61 -8.46 7.59
C LEU A 105 5.91 -8.65 8.93
N ARG A 106 4.68 -8.14 9.10
CA ARG A 106 3.89 -8.37 10.31
C ARG A 106 3.59 -9.85 10.50
N SER A 107 3.24 -10.58 9.45
CA SER A 107 3.03 -12.03 9.51
C SER A 107 4.31 -12.80 9.84
N VAL A 108 5.47 -12.38 9.34
CA VAL A 108 6.77 -13.03 9.57
C VAL A 108 7.31 -12.70 10.96
N SER A 109 7.33 -11.43 11.37
CA SER A 109 7.72 -10.99 12.72
C SER A 109 6.84 -11.66 13.77
N LEU A 110 5.53 -11.70 13.55
CA LEU A 110 4.61 -12.41 14.42
C LEU A 110 4.95 -13.91 14.47
N SER A 111 5.28 -14.53 13.32
CA SER A 111 5.73 -15.92 13.30
C SER A 111 7.05 -16.16 14.02
N GLU A 112 8.01 -15.23 13.99
CA GLU A 112 9.29 -15.30 14.69
C GLU A 112 9.11 -15.13 16.21
N ASP A 113 8.29 -14.17 16.65
CA ASP A 113 7.92 -14.00 18.06
C ASP A 113 7.26 -15.28 18.62
N PHE A 114 6.39 -15.93 17.82
CA PHE A 114 5.81 -17.23 18.14
C PHE A 114 6.82 -18.39 18.03
N GLN A 115 7.86 -18.28 17.20
CA GLN A 115 8.91 -19.28 17.02
C GLN A 115 9.89 -19.29 18.19
N GLU A 116 10.15 -18.15 18.82
CA GLU A 116 10.90 -18.03 20.07
C GLU A 116 10.12 -18.68 21.24
N LEU A 117 8.81 -18.44 21.32
CA LEU A 117 7.91 -19.11 22.27
C LEU A 117 7.83 -20.64 22.02
N TYR A 118 7.74 -21.05 20.74
CA TYR A 118 7.74 -22.44 20.31
C TYR A 118 9.05 -23.16 20.64
N ASN A 119 10.21 -22.51 20.47
CA ASN A 119 11.50 -23.10 20.81
C ASN A 119 11.66 -23.32 22.32
N CYS A 120 11.13 -22.42 23.14
CA CYS A 120 11.13 -22.57 24.59
C CYS A 120 10.17 -23.67 25.09
N MET A 121 9.00 -23.84 24.47
CA MET A 121 7.93 -24.70 25.01
C MET A 121 7.59 -25.93 24.13
N PHE A 122 7.42 -25.75 22.82
CA PHE A 122 6.90 -26.77 21.90
C PHE A 122 7.97 -27.66 21.26
N LYS A 123 9.23 -27.25 21.22
CA LYS A 123 10.35 -28.11 20.78
C LYS A 123 10.49 -29.36 21.65
N LYS A 124 10.13 -29.28 22.94
CA LYS A 124 10.03 -30.45 23.83
C LYS A 124 8.85 -31.37 23.51
N LEU A 125 7.86 -30.91 22.75
CA LEU A 125 6.60 -31.61 22.47
C LEU A 125 6.50 -32.20 21.04
N GLY A 126 7.48 -31.93 20.16
CA GLY A 126 7.62 -32.66 18.87
C GLY A 126 6.64 -32.28 17.76
N VAL A 127 6.01 -31.10 17.80
CA VAL A 127 4.99 -30.68 16.81
C VAL A 127 5.60 -29.78 15.74
N SER A 128 5.36 -30.01 14.45
CA SER A 128 5.96 -29.21 13.36
C SER A 128 5.42 -27.77 13.25
N LEU A 129 6.31 -26.79 13.06
CA LEU A 129 6.06 -25.34 12.94
C LEU A 129 4.99 -24.94 11.90
N THR A 130 4.89 -25.67 10.79
CA THR A 130 3.94 -25.39 9.69
C THR A 130 2.47 -25.64 10.05
N HIS A 131 2.19 -26.54 11.00
CA HIS A 131 0.84 -26.80 11.48
C HIS A 131 0.39 -25.75 12.50
N PHE A 132 1.31 -25.27 13.34
CA PHE A 132 1.05 -24.24 14.35
C PHE A 132 0.67 -22.89 13.71
N GLY A 133 1.40 -22.47 12.66
CA GLY A 133 1.07 -21.25 11.94
C GLY A 133 -0.34 -21.25 11.33
N LYS A 134 -0.80 -22.40 10.79
CA LYS A 134 -2.18 -22.53 10.28
C LYS A 134 -3.23 -22.48 11.38
N ILE A 135 -2.94 -23.06 12.56
CA ILE A 135 -3.86 -23.08 13.70
C ILE A 135 -4.00 -21.68 14.30
N VAL A 136 -2.90 -20.95 14.52
CA VAL A 136 -2.92 -19.57 15.04
C VAL A 136 -3.70 -18.63 14.12
N THR A 137 -3.56 -18.80 12.80
CA THR A 137 -4.31 -18.01 11.82
C THR A 137 -5.81 -18.33 11.81
N CYS A 138 -6.18 -19.59 12.07
CA CYS A 138 -7.59 -20.01 12.19
C CYS A 138 -8.24 -19.66 13.53
N CYS A 139 -7.45 -19.51 14.60
CA CYS A 139 -7.96 -19.28 15.96
C CYS A 139 -8.13 -17.79 16.32
N GLU A 140 -8.03 -16.87 15.36
CA GLU A 140 -8.22 -15.41 15.53
C GLU A 140 -7.49 -14.77 16.73
N GLY A 141 -6.43 -15.42 17.25
CA GLY A 141 -5.65 -14.89 18.37
C GLY A 141 -6.45 -14.68 19.66
N ASP A 142 -7.45 -15.53 19.96
CA ASP A 142 -8.20 -15.44 21.22
C ASP A 142 -7.32 -15.87 22.41
N ILE A 143 -6.56 -14.91 22.92
CA ILE A 143 -5.67 -15.06 24.07
C ILE A 143 -6.49 -14.73 25.31
N HIS A 144 -6.96 -15.76 26.00
CA HIS A 144 -7.61 -15.61 27.29
C HIS A 144 -6.57 -15.56 28.42
N THR A 145 -6.40 -14.39 29.00
CA THR A 145 -5.60 -14.19 30.22
C THR A 145 -6.41 -14.65 31.42
N LEU A 146 -5.93 -15.71 32.09
CA LEU A 146 -6.52 -16.19 33.34
C LEU A 146 -5.91 -15.48 34.54
N GLU A 147 -6.76 -14.93 35.42
CA GLU A 147 -6.31 -14.40 36.70
C GLU A 147 -5.94 -15.53 37.68
N ARG A 148 -5.08 -15.19 38.63
CA ARG A 148 -4.61 -16.11 39.67
C ARG A 148 -5.82 -16.57 40.50
N ASP A 149 -6.06 -17.89 40.55
CA ASP A 149 -7.19 -18.60 41.21
C ASP A 149 -8.44 -18.89 40.34
N GLN A 150 -8.40 -18.62 39.03
CA GLN A 150 -9.46 -19.05 38.11
C GLN A 150 -9.21 -20.47 37.54
N CYS A 151 -10.25 -21.31 37.54
CA CYS A 151 -10.18 -22.65 36.96
C CYS A 151 -10.52 -22.61 35.46
N PHE A 152 -9.54 -22.92 34.61
CA PHE A 152 -9.71 -22.95 33.15
C PHE A 152 -10.65 -24.07 32.68
N ALA A 153 -10.49 -25.26 33.24
CA ALA A 153 -11.32 -26.42 32.96
C ALA A 153 -11.57 -27.18 34.26
N VAL A 154 -12.84 -27.51 34.51
CA VAL A 154 -13.26 -28.32 35.66
C VAL A 154 -13.85 -29.62 35.15
N GLU A 155 -13.28 -30.72 35.63
CA GLU A 155 -13.71 -32.08 35.28
C GLU A 155 -15.22 -32.25 35.53
N GLY A 156 -15.94 -32.73 34.51
CA GLY A 156 -17.39 -32.94 34.57
C GLY A 156 -18.26 -31.69 34.44
N LYS A 157 -17.69 -30.48 34.32
CA LYS A 157 -18.45 -29.23 34.10
C LYS A 157 -18.12 -28.52 32.78
N THR A 158 -16.88 -28.61 32.31
CA THR A 158 -16.44 -27.98 31.06
C THR A 158 -16.62 -28.97 29.90
N ALA A 159 -17.31 -28.56 28.84
CA ALA A 159 -17.44 -29.38 27.64
C ALA A 159 -16.07 -29.58 26.97
N ILE A 160 -15.79 -30.78 26.45
CA ILE A 160 -14.56 -31.08 25.73
C ILE A 160 -14.75 -30.73 24.25
N ASP A 161 -14.96 -29.45 23.97
CA ASP A 161 -15.18 -28.92 22.62
C ASP A 161 -14.04 -28.01 22.14
N LYS A 162 -13.14 -27.60 23.05
CA LYS A 162 -12.05 -26.67 22.76
C LYS A 162 -10.69 -27.21 23.19
N LEU A 163 -9.69 -26.97 22.35
CA LEU A 163 -8.28 -27.21 22.64
C LEU A 163 -7.63 -25.87 23.00
N SER A 164 -7.11 -25.76 24.21
CA SER A 164 -6.42 -24.57 24.71
C SER A 164 -4.99 -24.91 25.09
N VAL A 165 -4.06 -24.01 24.80
CA VAL A 165 -2.65 -24.16 25.15
C VAL A 165 -2.26 -23.04 26.10
N LEU A 166 -1.65 -23.40 27.24
CA LEU A 166 -1.11 -22.42 28.19
C LEU A 166 0.12 -21.72 27.56
N LEU A 167 0.00 -20.41 27.30
CA LEU A 167 1.04 -19.62 26.65
C LEU A 167 2.11 -19.11 27.64
N SER A 168 1.72 -18.79 28.87
CA SER A 168 2.61 -18.31 29.94
C SER A 168 1.91 -18.45 31.30
N GLY A 169 2.66 -18.81 32.35
CA GLY A 169 2.12 -19.03 33.70
C GLY A 169 2.41 -20.42 34.25
N ARG A 170 1.79 -20.76 35.39
CA ARG A 170 1.90 -22.06 36.06
C ARG A 170 0.52 -22.60 36.40
#